data_AF-C7MF94-F1
#
_entry.id   AF-C7MF94-F1
#
_cell.length_a   1.000
_cell.length_b   1.000
_cell.length_c   1.000
_cell.angle_alpha   90.00
_cell.angle_beta   90.00
_cell.angle_gamma   90.00
#
_symmetry.space_group_name_H-M   'P 1'
#
loop_
_entity.id
_entity.type
_entity.pdbx_description
1 polymer ?
#
loop_
_entity_poly.entity_id
_entity_poly.type
_entity_poly.pdbx_seq_one_letter_code
_entity_poly.pdbx_strand_id
1 'polypeptide(L)'
;MFASRPLRTTAAVAALVLSLAACGASQEESPTAGDDGAVEATQPAEDAPAESGDDTADADEGTDSADEEGEASEQEADEDSEEPAGEDDAAGEEAGTLTITLDGEDTTFTPEIVRCNGEPGTIRNVVMTMPDDELPLVKVTPGEFAMVKLDQRGAPEKSSSTDAITAEDGTVTFEDAEIGDAVVDGTVTCLQGSQG
;
A
#
# COMPACT_ATOMS: atom_id res chain seq x y z
N MET A 1 30.61 5.16 -37.15
CA MET A 1 31.71 4.44 -36.46
C MET A 1 31.06 3.58 -35.39
N PHE A 2 30.96 2.28 -35.61
CA PHE A 2 30.32 1.34 -34.69
C PHE A 2 31.37 0.85 -33.68
N ALA A 3 31.18 1.16 -32.40
CA ALA A 3 32.00 0.60 -31.33
C ALA A 3 31.32 -0.66 -30.78
N SER A 4 31.98 -1.79 -31.03
CA SER A 4 31.58 -3.12 -30.60
C SER A 4 31.73 -3.33 -29.08
N ARG A 5 30.79 -4.09 -28.51
CA ARG A 5 30.76 -4.59 -27.12
C ARG A 5 31.93 -5.56 -26.80
N PRO A 6 32.24 -5.76 -25.52
CA PRO A 6 32.56 -7.11 -25.04
C PRO A 6 31.56 -7.60 -23.97
N LEU A 7 30.94 -8.74 -24.26
CA LEU A 7 30.28 -9.62 -23.29
C LEU A 7 31.31 -10.12 -22.26
N ARG A 8 30.93 -10.18 -20.98
CA ARG A 8 31.62 -10.99 -19.98
C ARG A 8 30.63 -11.99 -19.39
N THR A 9 30.74 -13.22 -19.87
CA THR A 9 30.16 -14.44 -19.33
C THR A 9 31.15 -15.03 -18.32
N THR A 10 30.73 -15.27 -17.07
CA THR A 10 31.40 -16.23 -16.17
C THR A 10 30.37 -16.92 -15.28
N ALA A 11 30.61 -18.22 -15.08
CA ALA A 11 29.69 -19.27 -14.73
C ALA A 11 29.42 -19.45 -13.22
N ALA A 12 28.35 -20.22 -12.95
CA ALA A 12 27.83 -20.66 -11.67
C ALA A 12 28.77 -21.56 -10.84
N VAL A 13 28.59 -21.56 -9.51
CA VAL A 13 28.91 -22.69 -8.62
C VAL A 13 27.78 -22.85 -7.59
N ALA A 14 27.10 -23.98 -7.65
CA ALA A 14 26.17 -24.46 -6.64
C ALA A 14 26.95 -25.11 -5.47
N ALA A 15 26.50 -24.88 -4.24
CA ALA A 15 26.85 -25.71 -3.09
C ALA A 15 25.63 -25.86 -2.18
N LEU A 16 24.96 -27.00 -2.30
CA LEU A 16 23.98 -27.53 -1.35
C LEU A 16 24.68 -27.95 -0.06
N VAL A 17 24.23 -27.45 1.08
CA VAL A 17 24.55 -28.02 2.39
C VAL A 17 23.24 -28.37 3.11
N LEU A 18 22.85 -29.64 3.02
CA LEU A 18 21.81 -30.23 3.88
C LEU A 18 22.43 -30.55 5.25
N SER A 19 21.95 -29.90 6.30
CA SER A 19 22.22 -30.31 7.68
C SER A 19 21.02 -31.09 8.21
N LEU A 20 21.15 -32.41 8.29
CA LEU A 20 20.28 -33.28 9.10
C LEU A 20 20.78 -33.31 10.54
N ALA A 21 19.97 -32.81 11.47
CA ALA A 21 20.00 -33.18 12.88
C ALA A 21 18.60 -32.90 13.45
N ALA A 22 17.97 -33.68 14.30
CA ALA A 22 18.09 -35.06 14.78
C ALA A 22 16.82 -35.22 15.63
N CYS A 23 16.18 -36.39 15.58
CA CYS A 23 15.16 -36.76 16.55
C CYS A 23 15.70 -36.65 17.98
N GLY A 24 14.95 -36.04 18.88
CA GLY A 24 15.20 -36.06 20.31
C GLY A 24 13.90 -36.01 21.11
N ALA A 25 13.30 -37.19 21.33
CA ALA A 25 12.24 -37.39 22.30
C ALA A 25 12.83 -37.64 23.70
N SER A 26 12.40 -36.88 24.70
CA SER A 26 12.50 -37.08 26.18
C SER A 26 12.39 -35.70 26.83
N GLN A 27 11.80 -35.44 28.00
CA GLN A 27 11.13 -36.20 29.05
C GLN A 27 10.40 -35.17 29.94
N GLU A 28 9.49 -35.67 30.78
CA GLU A 28 8.75 -34.99 31.84
C GLU A 28 9.56 -33.99 32.69
N GLU A 29 8.93 -32.88 33.08
CA GLU A 29 9.09 -32.28 34.41
C GLU A 29 7.90 -31.35 34.71
N SER A 30 7.00 -31.80 35.60
CA SER A 30 6.11 -30.90 36.34
C SER A 30 6.95 -30.10 37.34
N PRO A 31 6.56 -28.85 37.64
CA PRO A 31 6.11 -28.65 39.01
C PRO A 31 4.91 -27.71 39.16
N THR A 32 4.36 -27.85 40.36
CA THR A 32 3.23 -27.21 41.01
C THR A 32 3.18 -25.69 40.90
N ALA A 33 1.99 -25.13 40.73
CA ALA A 33 1.56 -23.92 41.44
C ALA A 33 0.02 -23.92 41.50
N GLY A 34 -0.51 -23.99 42.72
CA GLY A 34 -1.91 -23.63 42.97
C GLY A 34 -2.04 -22.12 42.98
N ASP A 35 -3.21 -21.64 42.56
CA ASP A 35 -3.78 -20.40 43.07
C ASP A 35 -5.31 -20.49 42.97
N ASP A 36 -5.91 -20.67 44.13
CA ASP A 36 -7.34 -20.53 44.38
C ASP A 36 -7.72 -19.04 44.26
N GLY A 37 -8.16 -18.64 43.07
CA GLY A 37 -8.63 -17.27 42.80
C GLY A 37 -10.10 -17.24 42.41
N ALA A 38 -10.96 -17.07 43.40
CA ALA A 38 -12.42 -16.96 43.28
C ALA A 38 -12.86 -15.91 42.24
N VAL A 39 -13.79 -16.30 41.35
CA VAL A 39 -14.56 -15.35 40.53
C VAL A 39 -15.84 -14.99 41.30
N GLU A 40 -15.83 -13.82 41.94
CA GLU A 40 -17.06 -13.15 42.35
C GLU A 40 -17.68 -12.42 41.16
N ALA A 41 -19.00 -12.58 41.06
CA ALA A 41 -19.85 -12.00 40.04
C ALA A 41 -20.11 -10.52 40.31
N THR A 42 -20.09 -9.68 39.28
CA THR A 42 -20.90 -8.43 39.22
C THR A 42 -21.14 -8.01 37.75
N GLN A 43 -22.36 -8.23 37.25
CA GLN A 43 -23.07 -7.26 36.41
C GLN A 43 -23.70 -6.23 37.38
N PRO A 44 -23.93 -4.93 37.05
CA PRO A 44 -24.80 -4.45 35.97
C PRO A 44 -24.24 -3.11 35.37
N ALA A 45 -24.89 -2.22 34.59
CA ALA A 45 -26.26 -1.95 34.20
C ALA A 45 -26.22 -1.07 32.92
N GLU A 46 -27.36 -1.01 32.24
CA GLU A 46 -27.73 -0.04 31.20
C GLU A 46 -27.48 1.43 31.59
N ASP A 47 -27.06 2.25 30.62
CA ASP A 47 -27.47 3.66 30.53
C ASP A 47 -27.44 4.12 29.06
N ALA A 48 -28.61 4.43 28.53
CA ALA A 48 -28.79 5.34 27.41
C ALA A 48 -29.54 6.56 27.97
N PRO A 49 -29.27 7.77 27.48
CA PRO A 49 -30.27 8.36 26.60
C PRO A 49 -29.71 9.22 25.45
N ALA A 50 -30.63 9.48 24.52
CA ALA A 50 -30.55 10.34 23.34
C ALA A 50 -30.42 11.84 23.67
N GLU A 51 -30.12 12.66 22.64
CA GLU A 51 -30.97 13.76 22.13
C GLU A 51 -30.15 14.84 21.38
N SER A 52 -30.56 15.08 20.13
CA SER A 52 -30.93 16.36 19.49
C SER A 52 -29.98 17.59 19.40
N GLY A 53 -29.98 18.19 18.19
CA GLY A 53 -29.68 19.60 17.89
C GLY A 53 -28.70 19.77 16.73
N ASP A 54 -28.82 20.68 15.78
CA ASP A 54 -29.84 21.69 15.45
C ASP A 54 -29.50 22.21 14.03
N ASP A 55 -30.46 22.91 13.44
CA ASP A 55 -30.60 23.47 12.10
C ASP A 55 -29.61 24.60 11.71
N THR A 56 -29.82 25.11 10.49
CA THR A 56 -29.39 26.38 9.83
C THR A 56 -28.13 26.35 8.97
N ALA A 57 -28.05 27.01 7.80
CA ALA A 57 -29.00 27.66 6.86
C ALA A 57 -28.15 28.20 5.68
N ASP A 58 -28.83 28.62 4.59
CA ASP A 58 -28.38 29.60 3.58
C ASP A 58 -27.24 29.17 2.61
N ALA A 59 -27.16 29.55 1.34
CA ALA A 59 -27.90 30.46 0.45
C ALA A 59 -27.26 30.32 -0.96
N ASP A 60 -28.06 30.30 -2.03
CA ASP A 60 -28.14 31.38 -3.05
C ASP A 60 -27.04 31.29 -4.13
N GLU A 61 -27.35 30.72 -5.30
CA GLU A 61 -27.77 31.40 -6.55
C GLU A 61 -26.62 32.15 -7.27
N GLY A 62 -26.42 31.84 -8.55
CA GLY A 62 -25.40 32.49 -9.37
C GLY A 62 -25.31 31.91 -10.78
N THR A 63 -26.28 32.26 -11.62
CA THR A 63 -26.31 32.06 -13.07
C THR A 63 -25.29 32.97 -13.74
N ASP A 64 -24.64 32.57 -14.84
CA ASP A 64 -24.65 33.40 -16.06
C ASP A 64 -24.17 32.67 -17.33
N SER A 65 -25.06 32.73 -18.31
CA SER A 65 -24.96 32.76 -19.78
C SER A 65 -23.59 33.06 -20.41
N ALA A 66 -23.25 32.38 -21.52
CA ALA A 66 -23.52 32.87 -22.88
C ALA A 66 -22.61 32.21 -23.94
N ASP A 67 -23.28 31.89 -25.04
CA ASP A 67 -22.86 31.44 -26.36
C ASP A 67 -21.88 32.42 -27.05
N GLU A 68 -20.85 31.91 -27.72
CA GLU A 68 -20.26 32.62 -28.85
C GLU A 68 -19.79 31.64 -29.94
N GLU A 69 -20.55 31.60 -31.03
CA GLU A 69 -20.15 31.05 -32.32
C GLU A 69 -19.09 31.93 -32.99
N GLY A 70 -18.00 31.33 -33.48
CA GLY A 70 -16.95 32.00 -34.24
C GLY A 70 -16.47 31.13 -35.40
N GLU A 71 -16.73 31.63 -36.62
CA GLU A 71 -16.57 30.93 -37.89
C GLU A 71 -15.13 30.62 -38.35
N ALA A 72 -15.06 29.52 -39.11
CA ALA A 72 -14.17 29.15 -40.22
C ALA A 72 -12.89 29.97 -40.51
N SER A 73 -11.77 29.23 -40.63
CA SER A 73 -10.73 29.52 -41.62
C SER A 73 -10.02 28.23 -42.02
N GLU A 74 -10.18 27.86 -43.28
CA GLU A 74 -9.43 26.82 -43.97
C GLU A 74 -7.96 27.23 -44.11
N GLN A 75 -7.03 26.31 -43.80
CA GLN A 75 -5.67 26.36 -44.30
C GLN A 75 -5.10 24.95 -44.33
N GLU A 76 -5.15 24.35 -45.51
CA GLU A 76 -4.29 23.23 -45.88
C GLU A 76 -2.90 23.74 -46.22
N ALA A 77 -1.88 23.14 -45.62
CA ALA A 77 -0.60 22.84 -46.27
C ALA A 77 0.23 21.94 -45.35
N ASP A 78 0.33 20.69 -45.77
CA ASP A 78 1.24 19.63 -45.35
C ASP A 78 2.67 20.11 -45.03
N GLU A 79 3.19 19.72 -43.86
CA GLU A 79 4.59 19.29 -43.71
C GLU A 79 4.66 18.16 -42.67
N ASP A 80 4.60 16.93 -43.19
CA ASP A 80 5.29 15.72 -42.76
C ASP A 80 6.13 15.89 -41.48
N SER A 81 5.46 15.83 -40.33
CA SER A 81 6.09 15.47 -39.08
C SER A 81 5.69 14.03 -38.85
N GLU A 82 6.65 13.12 -39.01
CA GLU A 82 6.56 11.75 -38.54
C GLU A 82 6.30 11.80 -37.03
N GLU A 83 5.03 11.88 -36.67
CA GLU A 83 4.52 11.50 -35.37
C GLU A 83 5.02 10.06 -35.15
N PRO A 84 5.85 9.74 -34.13
CA PRO A 84 5.71 8.41 -33.60
C PRO A 84 4.25 8.35 -33.18
N ALA A 85 3.49 7.43 -33.78
CA ALA A 85 2.16 7.11 -33.33
C ALA A 85 2.28 7.01 -31.80
N GLY A 86 1.69 7.99 -31.12
CA GLY A 86 1.41 7.88 -29.72
C GLY A 86 0.51 6.67 -29.67
N GLU A 87 1.11 5.53 -29.36
CA GLU A 87 0.44 4.52 -28.60
C GLU A 87 -0.04 5.26 -27.36
N ASP A 88 -1.27 5.79 -27.44
CA ASP A 88 -2.23 5.87 -26.35
C ASP A 88 -2.44 4.44 -25.82
N ASP A 89 -1.34 3.83 -25.38
CA ASP A 89 -1.34 2.91 -24.28
C ASP A 89 -1.75 3.78 -23.10
N ALA A 90 -3.06 3.89 -22.89
CA ALA A 90 -3.58 3.79 -21.54
C ALA A 90 -3.22 2.39 -20.99
N ALA A 91 -1.92 2.07 -20.95
CA ALA A 91 -1.36 1.05 -20.10
C ALA A 91 -1.78 1.47 -18.71
N GLY A 92 -2.63 0.67 -18.07
CA GLY A 92 -3.20 0.99 -16.77
C GLY A 92 -2.13 1.55 -15.87
N GLU A 93 -2.38 2.74 -15.31
CA GLU A 93 -1.42 3.44 -14.46
C GLU A 93 -0.92 2.49 -13.36
N GLU A 94 0.34 2.07 -13.47
CA GLU A 94 0.95 1.20 -12.46
C GLU A 94 1.30 2.05 -11.23
N ALA A 95 0.94 1.57 -10.04
CA ALA A 95 1.21 2.30 -8.81
C ALA A 95 2.72 2.47 -8.57
N GLY A 96 3.54 1.54 -9.07
CA GLY A 96 4.92 1.35 -8.64
C GLY A 96 5.07 0.05 -7.88
N THR A 97 6.31 -0.29 -7.51
CA THR A 97 6.66 -1.59 -6.93
C THR A 97 7.20 -1.40 -5.52
N LEU A 98 6.82 -2.29 -4.62
CA LEU A 98 7.35 -2.41 -3.28
C LEU A 98 8.12 -3.72 -3.14
N THR A 99 9.20 -3.67 -2.35
CA THR A 99 9.92 -4.85 -1.89
C THR A 99 9.74 -4.98 -0.39
N ILE A 100 9.32 -6.15 0.07
CA ILE A 100 9.15 -6.48 1.48
C ILE A 100 10.13 -7.59 1.81
N THR A 101 11.07 -7.34 2.72
CA THR A 101 11.99 -8.34 3.23
C THR A 101 11.50 -8.82 4.59
N LEU A 102 11.25 -10.12 4.75
CA LEU A 102 10.88 -10.75 6.03
C LEU A 102 11.74 -12.01 6.23
N ASP A 103 12.37 -12.15 7.41
CA ASP A 103 13.27 -13.27 7.73
C ASP A 103 14.41 -13.48 6.70
N GLY A 104 14.80 -12.40 6.00
CA GLY A 104 15.81 -12.43 4.94
C GLY A 104 15.32 -12.94 3.58
N GLU A 105 14.00 -13.15 3.41
CA GLU A 105 13.38 -13.44 2.12
C GLU A 105 12.70 -12.19 1.55
N ASP A 106 12.98 -11.89 0.29
CA ASP A 106 12.42 -10.74 -0.42
C ASP A 106 11.14 -11.13 -1.16
N THR A 107 10.07 -10.38 -0.90
CA THR A 107 8.80 -10.42 -1.64
C THR A 107 8.59 -9.10 -2.35
N THR A 108 8.71 -9.11 -3.67
CA THR A 108 8.39 -7.95 -4.52
C THR A 108 6.93 -8.01 -4.96
N PHE A 109 6.19 -6.90 -4.86
CA PHE A 109 4.85 -6.81 -5.40
C PHE A 109 4.53 -5.41 -5.93
N THR A 110 3.70 -5.35 -6.97
CA THR A 110 3.20 -4.12 -7.59
C THR A 110 1.71 -4.03 -7.28
N PRO A 111 1.27 -3.22 -6.30
CA PRO A 111 -0.14 -3.11 -5.98
C PRO A 111 -0.92 -2.54 -7.17
N GLU A 112 -2.00 -3.21 -7.54
CA GLU A 112 -2.95 -2.71 -8.56
C GLU A 112 -4.01 -1.78 -7.93
N ILE A 113 -4.17 -1.84 -6.59
CA ILE A 113 -5.10 -1.01 -5.84
C ILE A 113 -4.32 -0.24 -4.79
N VAL A 114 -4.17 1.07 -4.98
CA VAL A 114 -3.62 2.00 -3.96
C VAL A 114 -4.66 3.06 -3.62
N ARG A 115 -5.23 2.94 -2.42
CA ARG A 115 -6.30 3.81 -1.92
C ARG A 115 -5.77 4.74 -0.85
N CYS A 116 -5.52 5.98 -1.25
CA CYS A 116 -5.13 7.06 -0.34
C CYS A 116 -6.37 7.87 0.04
N ASN A 117 -6.61 7.96 1.35
CA ASN A 117 -7.72 8.70 1.95
C ASN A 117 -7.15 9.88 2.72
N GLY A 118 -7.81 11.03 2.62
CA GLY A 118 -7.37 12.29 3.20
C GLY A 118 -7.66 13.46 2.27
N GLU A 119 -7.34 14.66 2.73
CA GLU A 119 -7.35 15.85 1.88
C GLU A 119 -6.11 15.85 0.96
N PRO A 120 -6.17 16.46 -0.23
CA PRO A 120 -4.99 16.66 -1.05
C PRO A 120 -3.90 17.38 -0.25
N GLY A 121 -2.67 16.84 -0.27
CA GLY A 121 -1.56 17.31 0.55
C GLY A 121 -1.55 16.80 2.00
N THR A 122 -2.54 16.01 2.45
CA THR A 122 -2.54 15.39 3.78
C THR A 122 -3.18 14.00 3.75
N ILE A 123 -2.40 13.01 3.32
CA ILE A 123 -2.82 11.61 3.32
C ILE A 123 -2.96 11.13 4.77
N ARG A 124 -4.14 10.61 5.12
CA ARG A 124 -4.46 10.10 6.47
C ARG A 124 -4.40 8.59 6.55
N ASN A 125 -4.77 7.90 5.48
CA ASN A 125 -4.77 6.45 5.45
C ASN A 125 -4.51 5.93 4.04
N VAL A 126 -3.60 4.96 3.94
CA VAL A 126 -3.23 4.29 2.71
C VAL A 126 -3.52 2.81 2.86
N VAL A 127 -4.13 2.22 1.84
CA VAL A 127 -4.30 0.77 1.70
C VAL A 127 -3.78 0.38 0.32
N MET A 128 -2.88 -0.59 0.28
CA MET A 128 -2.26 -1.13 -0.93
C MET A 128 -2.54 -2.63 -0.99
N THR A 129 -3.15 -3.10 -2.07
CA THR A 129 -3.49 -4.51 -2.26
C THR A 129 -3.35 -4.94 -3.72
N MET A 130 -3.28 -6.25 -3.90
CA MET A 130 -3.59 -6.91 -5.17
C MET A 130 -5.11 -6.86 -5.44
N PRO A 131 -5.58 -7.19 -6.66
CA PRO A 131 -7.00 -7.37 -6.95
C PRO A 131 -7.63 -8.42 -6.03
N ASP A 132 -8.97 -8.37 -5.91
CA ASP A 132 -9.76 -9.33 -5.13
C ASP A 132 -9.33 -9.48 -3.65
N ASP A 133 -8.74 -8.42 -3.09
CA ASP A 133 -8.20 -8.38 -1.73
C ASP A 133 -7.13 -9.46 -1.47
N GLU A 134 -6.41 -9.86 -2.52
CA GLU A 134 -5.28 -10.78 -2.41
C GLU A 134 -4.08 -10.14 -1.69
N LEU A 135 -3.24 -10.99 -1.11
CA LEU A 135 -2.01 -10.58 -0.42
C LEU A 135 -0.86 -10.47 -1.44
N PRO A 136 0.12 -9.59 -1.23
CA PRO A 136 0.36 -8.79 -0.02
C PRO A 136 -0.64 -7.66 0.25
N LEU A 137 -0.90 -7.39 1.53
CA LEU A 137 -1.66 -6.22 1.99
C LEU A 137 -0.73 -5.32 2.79
N VAL A 138 -0.67 -4.04 2.42
CA VAL A 138 0.04 -3.00 3.18
C VAL A 138 -0.95 -1.91 3.56
N LYS A 139 -0.93 -1.51 4.84
CA LYS A 139 -1.75 -0.42 5.36
C LYS A 139 -0.88 0.57 6.13
N VAL A 140 -1.05 1.85 5.85
CA VAL A 140 -0.31 2.93 6.51
C VAL A 140 -1.27 4.02 6.99
N THR A 141 -1.09 4.44 8.23
CA THR A 141 -1.68 5.63 8.84
C THR A 141 -0.50 6.50 9.29
N PRO A 142 -0.10 7.52 8.50
CA PRO A 142 1.10 8.30 8.76
C PRO A 142 1.09 8.93 10.16
N GLY A 143 2.21 8.81 10.88
CA GLY A 143 2.38 9.27 12.25
C GLY A 143 1.75 8.37 13.33
N GLU A 144 1.11 7.26 12.97
CA GLU A 144 0.36 6.42 13.93
C GLU A 144 0.64 4.93 13.80
N PHE A 145 0.54 4.37 12.59
CA PHE A 145 0.49 2.92 12.41
C PHE A 145 0.88 2.48 11.00
N ALA A 146 1.59 1.36 10.91
CA ALA A 146 1.79 0.64 9.66
C ALA A 146 1.62 -0.87 9.87
N MET A 147 1.18 -1.56 8.82
CA MET A 147 0.98 -3.01 8.82
C MET A 147 1.28 -3.61 7.46
N VAL A 148 1.88 -4.79 7.49
CA VAL A 148 2.13 -5.64 6.33
C VAL A 148 1.60 -7.04 6.60
N LYS A 149 0.89 -7.62 5.64
CA LYS A 149 0.43 -9.01 5.69
C LYS A 149 0.81 -9.70 4.39
N LEU A 150 1.68 -10.70 4.48
CA LEU A 150 2.19 -11.44 3.32
C LEU A 150 1.37 -12.70 3.02
N ASP A 151 0.86 -13.38 4.04
CA ASP A 151 0.09 -14.61 3.85
C ASP A 151 -1.17 -14.68 4.74
N GLN A 152 -2.10 -15.57 4.38
CA GLN A 152 -3.40 -15.65 5.04
C GLN A 152 -3.32 -16.23 6.45
N ARG A 153 -2.34 -17.13 6.71
CA ARG A 153 -2.22 -17.88 7.96
C ARG A 153 -1.28 -17.20 8.97
N GLY A 154 -0.31 -16.43 8.48
CA GLY A 154 0.63 -15.64 9.26
C GLY A 154 -0.04 -14.45 9.94
N ALA A 155 0.53 -14.08 11.09
CA ALA A 155 0.20 -12.83 11.73
C ALA A 155 0.68 -11.67 10.84
N PRO A 156 -0.05 -10.56 10.78
CA PRO A 156 0.45 -9.37 10.13
C PRO A 156 1.57 -8.75 10.98
N GLU A 157 2.61 -8.29 10.29
CA GLU A 157 3.64 -7.44 10.86
C GLU A 157 3.08 -6.05 11.10
N LYS A 158 3.41 -5.44 12.24
CA LYS A 158 2.83 -4.15 12.66
C LYS A 158 3.88 -3.28 13.31
N SER A 159 3.77 -1.98 13.07
CA SER A 159 4.55 -0.97 13.76
C SER A 159 3.66 0.22 14.11
N SER A 160 3.97 0.88 15.24
CA SER A 160 3.42 2.19 15.58
C SER A 160 4.37 3.33 15.18
N SER A 161 5.56 3.02 14.66
CA SER A 161 6.48 3.98 14.07
C SER A 161 6.26 3.99 12.56
N THR A 162 6.28 5.18 11.98
CA THR A 162 6.14 5.42 10.54
C THR A 162 7.18 6.44 10.06
N ASP A 163 8.28 6.60 10.81
CA ASP A 163 9.27 7.64 10.59
C ASP A 163 9.97 7.53 9.21
N ALA A 164 10.08 6.31 8.69
CA ALA A 164 10.63 5.99 7.37
C ALA A 164 9.55 5.87 6.27
N ILE A 165 8.32 6.31 6.56
CA ILE A 165 7.19 6.24 5.63
C ILE A 165 6.65 7.65 5.41
N THR A 166 6.80 8.13 4.18
CA THR A 166 6.31 9.45 3.78
C THR A 166 5.09 9.29 2.88
N ALA A 167 3.99 9.96 3.21
CA ALA A 167 2.74 9.90 2.44
C ALA A 167 2.19 11.31 2.19
N GLU A 168 2.48 11.84 1.01
CA GLU A 168 2.20 13.22 0.63
C GLU A 168 1.97 13.32 -0.87
N ASP A 169 1.20 14.32 -1.30
CA ASP A 169 0.97 14.63 -2.73
C ASP A 169 0.60 13.43 -3.62
N GLY A 170 -0.22 12.51 -3.10
CA GLY A 170 -0.65 11.33 -3.85
C GLY A 170 0.43 10.27 -4.05
N THR A 171 1.53 10.35 -3.31
CA THR A 171 2.65 9.40 -3.35
C THR A 171 2.93 8.89 -1.95
N VAL A 172 3.34 7.63 -1.86
CA VAL A 172 3.74 6.98 -0.63
C VAL A 172 5.10 6.33 -0.85
N THR A 173 6.07 6.74 -0.05
CA THR A 173 7.46 6.27 -0.13
C THR A 173 7.83 5.59 1.18
N PHE A 174 8.44 4.41 1.06
CA PHE A 174 9.06 3.66 2.14
C PHE A 174 10.57 3.69 1.91
N GLU A 175 11.32 4.21 2.87
CA GLU A 175 12.79 4.27 2.84
C GLU A 175 13.34 3.26 3.84
N ASP A 176 13.45 1.99 3.44
CA ASP A 176 13.80 0.88 4.35
C ASP A 176 12.94 0.89 5.64
N ALA A 177 11.62 1.03 5.50
CA ALA A 177 10.70 1.18 6.61
C ALA A 177 10.51 -0.13 7.40
N GLU A 178 10.84 -0.09 8.69
CA GLU A 178 10.67 -1.22 9.61
C GLU A 178 9.21 -1.31 10.11
N ILE A 179 8.51 -2.37 9.68
CA ILE A 179 7.15 -2.70 10.10
C ILE A 179 7.18 -4.08 10.76
N GLY A 180 7.18 -4.13 12.09
CA GLY A 180 7.40 -5.39 12.81
C GLY A 180 8.80 -5.93 12.54
N ASP A 181 8.89 -7.19 12.11
CA ASP A 181 10.13 -7.82 11.65
C ASP A 181 10.36 -7.65 10.13
N ALA A 182 9.42 -7.03 9.40
CA ALA A 182 9.54 -6.76 7.97
C ALA A 182 10.21 -5.40 7.68
N VAL A 183 11.00 -5.36 6.61
CA VAL A 183 11.55 -4.11 6.03
C VAL A 183 10.87 -3.88 4.70
N VAL A 184 10.30 -2.69 4.50
CA VAL A 184 9.61 -2.31 3.25
C VAL A 184 10.38 -1.18 2.56
N ASP A 185 10.65 -1.35 1.28
CA ASP A 185 11.29 -0.35 0.44
C ASP A 185 10.53 -0.14 -0.87
N GLY A 186 10.47 1.11 -1.30
CA GLY A 186 9.93 1.49 -2.60
C GLY A 186 8.97 2.67 -2.55
N THR A 187 8.49 3.06 -3.72
CA THR A 187 7.57 4.19 -3.89
C THR A 187 6.36 3.73 -4.68
N VAL A 188 5.18 4.13 -4.21
CA VAL A 188 3.92 3.92 -4.92
C VAL A 188 3.10 5.20 -5.04
N THR A 189 2.41 5.34 -6.15
CA THR A 189 1.46 6.40 -6.45
C THR A 189 0.05 5.95 -6.11
N CYS A 190 -0.75 6.85 -5.58
CA CYS A 190 -2.15 6.62 -5.30
C CYS A 190 -2.94 6.48 -6.61
N LEU A 191 -3.40 5.27 -6.92
CA LEU A 191 -4.22 4.95 -8.09
C LEU A 191 -5.70 5.19 -7.84
N GLN A 192 -6.07 6.36 -7.30
CA GLN A 192 -7.42 6.63 -6.82
C GLN A 192 -8.50 6.07 -7.76
N GLY A 193 -9.25 5.07 -7.26
CA GLY A 193 -10.09 4.23 -8.09
C GLY A 193 -11.16 5.06 -8.77
N SER A 194 -11.35 4.79 -10.05
CA SER A 194 -12.49 5.20 -10.84
C SER A 194 -13.77 5.03 -10.02
N GLN A 195 -14.24 6.11 -9.39
CA GLN A 195 -15.59 6.17 -8.86
C GLN A 195 -16.50 6.35 -10.08
N GLY A 196 -16.97 5.22 -10.62
CA GLY A 196 -18.19 5.13 -11.41
C GLY A 196 -19.39 4.92 -10.51
#